data_AF-A0A0B0EME8-F1
#
_entry.id   AF-A0A0B0EME8-F1
#
_cell.length_a   1.000
_cell.length_b   1.000
_cell.length_c   1.000
_cell.angle_alpha   90.00
_cell.angle_beta   90.00
_cell.angle_gamma   90.00
#
_symmetry.space_group_name_H-M   'P 1'
#
loop_
_entity.id
_entity.type
_entity.pdbx_description
1 polymer ?
#
loop_
_entity_poly.entity_id
_entity_poly.type
_entity_poly.pdbx_seq_one_letter_code
_entity_poly.pdbx_strand_id
1 'polypeptide(L)'
;MPLFPSDVLTLPKEDELEISIFGPGYGESIVLHVPHVGWGIIDSFVQKFENTSIVPPLEYLLKILDRPYPKLAFIILTHPHEDHCKGIDRIIKEYPGGIERVCRYDGFGLKELRLIMPSIIPN
;
A
#
# COMPACT_ATOMS: atom_id res chain seq x y z
N MET A 1 22.60 3.83 5.73
CA MET A 1 22.19 2.39 5.76
C MET A 1 21.30 2.16 4.55
N PRO A 2 21.31 1.01 3.83
CA PRO A 2 20.35 0.84 2.74
C PRO A 2 18.93 0.83 3.31
N LEU A 3 17.99 1.46 2.60
CA LEU A 3 16.59 1.52 3.03
C LEU A 3 15.93 0.13 3.09
N PHE A 4 16.34 -0.79 2.21
CA PHE A 4 15.90 -2.18 2.19
C PHE A 4 17.12 -3.10 2.11
N PRO A 5 17.10 -4.26 2.77
CA PRO A 5 18.07 -5.33 2.53
C PRO A 5 18.13 -5.72 1.04
N SER A 6 19.28 -6.18 0.54
CA SER A 6 19.43 -6.53 -0.88
C SER A 6 18.67 -7.81 -1.25
N ASP A 7 18.53 -8.73 -0.31
CA ASP A 7 17.83 -10.00 -0.46
C ASP A 7 16.32 -9.85 -0.65
N VAL A 8 15.73 -8.73 -0.19
CA VAL A 8 14.30 -8.43 -0.39
C VAL A 8 13.99 -7.68 -1.69
N LEU A 9 15.01 -7.39 -2.50
CA LEU A 9 14.88 -6.72 -3.81
C LEU A 9 15.02 -7.71 -4.98
N THR A 10 14.46 -8.91 -4.80
CA THR A 10 14.40 -9.92 -5.86
C THR A 10 12.99 -9.92 -6.45
N LEU A 11 12.87 -9.69 -7.75
CA LEU A 11 11.57 -9.68 -8.42
C LEU A 11 10.89 -11.06 -8.30
N PRO A 12 9.60 -11.13 -7.91
CA PRO A 12 8.85 -12.39 -7.87
C PRO A 12 8.63 -12.92 -9.29
N LYS A 13 8.46 -14.23 -9.44
CA LYS A 13 7.98 -14.80 -10.71
C LYS A 13 6.54 -14.35 -10.99
N GLU A 14 6.12 -14.46 -12.25
CA GLU A 14 4.76 -14.06 -12.69
C GLU A 14 3.64 -14.80 -11.92
N ASP A 15 3.89 -16.03 -11.48
CA ASP A 15 2.98 -16.89 -10.74
C ASP A 15 3.15 -16.83 -9.21
N GLU A 16 4.03 -15.97 -8.71
CA GLU A 16 4.30 -15.83 -7.27
C GLU A 16 3.54 -14.64 -6.67
N LEU A 17 2.88 -14.88 -5.54
CA LEU A 17 2.33 -13.82 -4.68
C LEU A 17 3.45 -13.24 -3.83
N GLU A 18 3.68 -11.94 -3.92
CA GLU A 18 4.55 -11.21 -3.00
C GLU A 18 3.73 -10.30 -2.10
N ILE A 19 4.10 -10.27 -0.81
CA ILE A 19 3.53 -9.37 0.19
C ILE A 19 4.68 -8.70 0.94
N SER A 20 4.82 -7.40 0.72
CA SER A 20 5.83 -6.55 1.37
C SER A 20 5.12 -5.60 2.33
N ILE A 21 5.39 -5.74 3.64
CA ILE A 21 4.71 -5.00 4.71
C ILE A 21 5.67 -3.95 5.28
N PHE A 22 5.18 -2.71 5.38
CA PHE A 22 5.91 -1.56 5.92
C PHE A 22 5.14 -0.96 7.08
N GLY A 23 5.83 -0.64 8.18
CA GLY A 23 5.23 0.09 9.29
C GLY A 23 6.04 -0.03 10.58
N PRO A 24 6.29 1.08 11.31
CA PRO A 24 6.97 1.05 12.60
C PRO A 24 6.02 0.75 13.78
N GLY A 25 4.77 0.33 13.50
CA GLY A 25 3.67 0.17 14.47
C GLY A 25 2.71 1.38 14.54
N TYR A 26 3.04 2.51 13.91
CA TYR A 26 2.13 3.63 13.65
C TYR A 26 2.31 4.10 12.20
N GLY A 27 1.25 3.95 11.41
CA GLY A 27 1.29 4.02 9.95
C GLY A 27 1.77 2.72 9.33
N GLU A 28 0.93 2.16 8.45
CA GLU A 28 1.13 0.86 7.85
C GLU A 28 0.85 0.94 6.35
N SER A 29 1.57 0.14 5.58
CA SER A 29 1.36 0.02 4.16
C SER A 29 1.79 -1.36 3.67
N ILE A 30 1.14 -1.85 2.63
CA ILE A 30 1.44 -3.13 1.99
C ILE A 30 1.66 -2.89 0.51
N VAL A 31 2.75 -3.42 -0.03
CA VAL A 31 2.93 -3.61 -1.48
C VAL A 31 2.65 -5.07 -1.82
N LEU A 32 1.90 -5.29 -2.89
CA LEU A 32 1.52 -6.61 -3.37
C LEU A 32 1.95 -6.79 -4.82
N HIS A 33 2.52 -7.95 -5.14
CA HIS A 33 2.50 -8.51 -6.48
C HIS A 33 1.47 -9.64 -6.51
N VAL A 34 0.39 -9.46 -7.28
CA VAL A 34 -0.66 -10.47 -7.40
C VAL A 34 -0.57 -11.12 -8.79
N PRO A 35 -0.39 -12.45 -8.88
CA PRO A 35 -0.31 -13.15 -10.15
C PRO A 35 -1.47 -12.81 -11.08
N HIS A 36 -1.16 -12.50 -12.35
CA HIS A 36 -2.13 -12.11 -13.39
C HIS A 36 -2.93 -10.83 -13.13
N VAL A 37 -2.66 -10.11 -12.04
CA VAL A 37 -3.29 -8.81 -11.72
C VAL A 37 -2.24 -7.70 -11.79
N GLY A 38 -1.04 -7.93 -11.25
CA GLY A 38 0.07 -6.99 -11.24
C GLY A 38 0.33 -6.39 -9.85
N TRP A 39 1.04 -5.26 -9.84
CA TRP A 39 1.48 -4.59 -8.61
C TRP A 39 0.40 -3.67 -8.04
N GLY A 40 0.30 -3.62 -6.73
CA GLY A 40 -0.62 -2.70 -6.05
C GLY A 40 -0.14 -2.30 -4.65
N ILE A 41 -0.76 -1.24 -4.14
CA ILE A 41 -0.45 -0.68 -2.83
C ILE A 41 -1.72 -0.66 -1.98
N ILE A 42 -1.61 -1.05 -0.71
CA ILE A 42 -2.64 -0.85 0.31
C ILE A 42 -2.07 0.14 1.33
N ASP A 43 -2.74 1.27 1.52
CA ASP A 43 -2.34 2.38 2.38
C ASP A 43 -0.94 2.95 2.08
N SER A 44 -0.61 4.05 2.74
CA SER A 44 0.69 4.70 2.65
C SER A 44 0.92 5.54 3.89
N PHE A 45 2.19 5.64 4.27
CA PHE A 45 2.65 6.59 5.27
C PHE A 45 3.93 7.27 4.82
N VAL A 46 4.26 8.40 5.46
CA VAL A 46 5.54 9.08 5.29
C VAL A 46 6.40 8.81 6.52
N GLN A 47 7.62 8.34 6.32
CA GLN A 47 8.60 8.19 7.39
C GLN A 47 9.83 9.06 7.16
N LYS A 48 10.47 9.46 8.25
CA LYS A 48 11.80 10.07 8.19
C LYS A 48 12.83 8.96 8.00
N PHE A 49 13.72 9.14 7.03
CA PHE A 49 14.87 8.29 6.82
C PHE A 49 16.08 9.18 6.59
N GLU A 50 17.08 9.04 7.45
CA GLU A 50 18.22 9.96 7.53
C GLU A 50 17.72 11.43 7.62
N ASN A 51 18.07 12.29 6.66
CA ASN A 51 17.67 13.71 6.64
C ASN A 51 16.50 14.01 5.69
N THR A 52 15.80 12.99 5.18
CA THR A 52 14.71 13.17 4.21
C THR A 52 13.42 12.47 4.67
N SER A 53 12.31 12.79 4.00
CA SER A 53 11.03 12.11 4.18
C SER A 53 10.76 11.22 2.97
N ILE A 54 10.44 9.96 3.22
CA ILE A 54 10.21 8.94 2.19
C ILE A 54 8.82 8.35 2.32
N VAL A 55 8.35 7.72 1.24
CA VAL A 55 7.12 6.92 1.20
C VAL A 55 7.54 5.47 0.98
N PRO A 56 7.63 4.64 2.04
CA PRO A 56 8.22 3.29 1.94
C PRO A 56 7.68 2.41 0.82
N PRO A 57 6.35 2.29 0.59
CA PRO A 57 5.85 1.47 -0.50
C PRO A 57 6.30 1.99 -1.88
N LEU A 58 6.39 3.31 -2.05
CA LEU A 58 6.90 3.92 -3.28
C LEU A 58 8.38 3.61 -3.47
N GLU A 59 9.20 3.89 -2.46
CA GLU A 59 10.65 3.65 -2.54
C GLU A 59 10.97 2.18 -2.82
N TYR A 60 10.16 1.25 -2.32
CA TYR A 60 10.30 -0.18 -2.59
C TYR A 60 10.07 -0.48 -4.07
N LEU A 61 8.93 -0.05 -4.62
CA LEU A 61 8.59 -0.23 -6.02
C LEU A 61 9.62 0.38 -6.96
N LEU A 62 10.13 1.58 -6.67
CA LEU A 62 11.16 2.24 -7.50
C LEU A 62 12.50 1.49 -7.50
N LYS A 63 12.73 0.61 -6.53
CA LYS A 63 13.97 -0.18 -6.43
C LYS A 63 13.85 -1.58 -6.98
N ILE A 64 12.70 -2.23 -6.81
CA ILE A 64 12.48 -3.60 -7.29
C ILE A 64 12.03 -3.65 -8.77
N LEU A 65 11.47 -2.55 -9.29
CA LEU A 65 10.93 -2.50 -10.66
C LEU A 65 11.84 -1.71 -11.60
N ASP A 66 12.05 -2.28 -12.79
CA ASP A 66 12.75 -1.60 -13.88
C ASP A 66 11.90 -0.51 -14.55
N ARG A 67 12.58 0.47 -15.17
CA ARG A 67 11.93 1.55 -15.94
C ARG A 67 11.73 1.18 -17.42
N PRO A 68 10.64 1.64 -18.07
CA PRO A 68 9.53 2.38 -17.50
C PRO A 68 8.72 1.50 -16.54
N TYR A 69 8.35 2.05 -15.39
CA TYR A 69 7.68 1.27 -14.35
C TYR A 69 6.38 0.65 -14.89
N PRO A 70 6.05 -0.59 -14.51
CA PRO A 70 4.74 -1.15 -14.81
C PRO A 70 3.64 -0.31 -14.15
N LYS A 71 2.43 -0.36 -14.70
CA LYS A 71 1.26 0.27 -14.08
C LYS A 71 0.95 -0.38 -12.73
N LEU A 72 0.43 0.42 -11.80
CA LEU A 72 -0.21 -0.09 -10.60
C LEU A 72 -1.62 -0.55 -10.94
N ALA A 73 -1.89 -1.83 -10.73
CA ALA A 73 -3.20 -2.44 -10.91
C ALA A 73 -4.24 -1.87 -9.92
N PHE A 74 -3.79 -1.49 -8.73
CA PHE A 74 -4.64 -0.86 -7.72
C PHE A 74 -3.86 -0.06 -6.67
N ILE A 75 -4.55 0.93 -6.09
CA ILE A 75 -4.26 1.50 -4.78
C ILE A 75 -5.52 1.33 -3.91
N ILE A 76 -5.38 0.76 -2.71
CA ILE A 76 -6.47 0.59 -1.76
C ILE A 76 -6.21 1.46 -0.53
N LEU A 77 -7.21 2.21 -0.10
CA LEU A 77 -7.24 2.94 1.16
C LEU A 77 -8.13 2.20 2.16
N THR A 78 -7.58 1.74 3.28
CA THR A 78 -8.37 1.08 4.35
C THR A 78 -9.25 2.09 5.07
N HIS A 79 -8.74 3.27 5.37
CA HIS A 79 -9.50 4.36 6.00
C HIS A 79 -8.74 5.70 5.89
N PRO A 80 -9.41 6.86 6.00
CA PRO A 80 -8.81 8.16 5.71
C PRO A 80 -8.10 8.80 6.92
N HIS A 81 -7.42 8.01 7.75
CA HIS A 81 -6.55 8.56 8.79
C HIS A 81 -5.17 8.90 8.21
N GLU A 82 -4.51 9.90 8.79
CA GLU A 82 -3.25 10.45 8.27
C GLU A 82 -2.16 9.38 8.17
N ASP A 83 -2.12 8.46 9.13
CA ASP A 83 -1.17 7.34 9.18
C ASP A 83 -1.40 6.27 8.11
N HIS A 84 -2.52 6.31 7.38
CA HIS A 84 -2.84 5.36 6.29
C HIS A 84 -2.93 6.00 4.90
N CYS A 85 -3.03 7.33 4.78
CA CYS A 85 -3.15 8.00 3.48
C CYS A 85 -1.99 8.95 3.12
N LYS A 86 -1.12 9.28 4.07
CA LYS A 86 -0.04 10.25 3.84
C LYS A 86 0.99 9.69 2.84
N GLY A 87 1.32 10.49 1.83
CA GLY A 87 2.26 10.11 0.78
C GLY A 87 1.63 9.51 -0.48
N ILE A 88 0.32 9.26 -0.50
CA ILE A 88 -0.39 8.82 -1.73
C ILE A 88 -0.27 9.84 -2.86
N ASP A 89 -0.22 11.14 -2.55
CA ASP A 89 -0.02 12.18 -3.56
C ASP A 89 1.31 12.02 -4.30
N ARG A 90 2.36 11.53 -3.62
CA ARG A 90 3.66 11.24 -4.21
C ARG A 90 3.59 10.02 -5.12
N ILE A 91 2.86 8.98 -4.72
CA ILE A 91 2.63 7.77 -5.54
C ILE A 91 1.90 8.16 -6.83
N ILE A 92 0.82 8.93 -6.73
CA ILE A 92 0.04 9.38 -7.91
C ILE A 92 0.91 10.19 -8.87
N LYS A 93 1.79 11.06 -8.35
CA LYS A 93 2.71 11.86 -9.17
C LYS A 93 3.76 11.01 -9.89
N GLU A 94 4.24 9.92 -9.27
CA GLU A 94 5.24 9.02 -9.88
C GLU A 94 4.63 8.08 -10.93
N TYR A 95 3.32 7.79 -10.83
CA TYR A 95 2.57 6.95 -11.78
C TYR A 95 1.49 7.75 -12.55
N PRO A 96 1.85 8.79 -13.34
CA PRO A 96 0.88 9.64 -14.02
C PRO A 96 0.11 8.83 -15.08
N GLY A 97 -1.20 8.64 -14.86
CA GLY A 97 -2.05 7.80 -15.73
C GLY A 97 -1.72 6.31 -15.68
N GLY A 98 -0.88 5.89 -14.73
CA GLY A 98 -0.39 4.53 -14.54
C GLY A 98 -1.04 3.77 -13.39
N ILE A 99 -2.16 4.26 -12.85
CA ILE A 99 -2.92 3.59 -11.78
C ILE A 99 -4.28 3.19 -12.34
N GLU A 100 -4.58 1.90 -12.38
CA GLU A 100 -5.80 1.38 -13.00
C GLU A 100 -7.03 1.54 -12.10
N ARG A 101 -6.87 1.34 -10.79
CA ARG A 101 -7.96 1.39 -9.81
C ARG A 101 -7.52 2.11 -8.55
N VAL A 102 -8.40 2.95 -8.01
CA VAL A 102 -8.27 3.52 -6.67
C VAL A 102 -9.51 3.11 -5.89
N CYS A 103 -9.30 2.34 -4.81
CA CYS A 103 -10.36 1.75 -4.01
C CYS A 103 -10.29 2.31 -2.59
N ARG A 104 -11.45 2.46 -1.94
CA ARG A 104 -11.54 2.70 -0.50
C ARG A 104 -12.35 1.57 0.11
N TYR A 105 -11.91 1.03 1.24
CA TYR A 105 -12.77 0.16 2.03
C TYR A 105 -13.99 0.96 2.50
N ASP A 106 -15.18 0.42 2.22
CA ASP A 106 -16.47 1.06 2.53
C ASP A 106 -17.34 0.16 3.44
N GLY A 107 -16.72 -0.85 4.06
CA GLY A 107 -17.41 -1.75 4.97
C GLY A 107 -17.53 -1.16 6.38
N PHE A 108 -18.59 -1.55 7.07
CA PHE A 108 -18.79 -1.23 8.47
C PHE A 108 -18.10 -2.27 9.35
N GLY A 109 -17.37 -1.84 10.38
CA GLY A 109 -16.92 -2.72 11.44
C GLY A 109 -18.10 -3.21 12.29
N LEU A 110 -17.87 -4.19 13.16
CA LEU A 110 -18.94 -4.71 14.04
C LEU A 110 -19.53 -3.62 14.96
N LYS A 111 -18.73 -2.62 15.35
CA LYS A 111 -19.20 -1.48 16.15
C LYS A 111 -20.19 -0.63 15.36
N GLU A 112 -19.85 -0.28 14.13
CA GLU A 112 -20.71 0.49 13.23
C GLU A 112 -21.94 -0.33 12.82
N LEU A 113 -21.78 -1.63 12.55
CA LEU A 113 -22.89 -2.53 12.24
C LEU A 113 -23.84 -2.67 13.43
N ARG A 114 -23.35 -2.67 14.69
CA ARG A 114 -24.21 -2.64 15.90
C ARG A 114 -25.07 -1.38 15.98
N LEU A 115 -24.60 -0.24 15.49
CA LEU A 115 -25.39 1.00 15.46
C LEU A 115 -26.54 0.92 14.45
N ILE A 116 -26.33 0.23 13.32
CA ILE A 116 -27.29 0.17 12.21
C ILE A 116 -28.21 -1.07 12.32
N MET A 117 -27.72 -2.16 12.92
CA MET A 117 -28.39 -3.47 13.02
C MET A 117 -28.21 -4.10 14.41
N PRO A 118 -28.70 -3.46 15.49
CA PRO A 118 -28.46 -3.91 16.87
C PRO A 118 -29.05 -5.30 17.19
N SER A 119 -30.04 -5.76 16.42
CA SER A 119 -30.70 -7.06 16.62
C SER A 119 -29.91 -8.26 16.07
N ILE A 120 -28.88 -8.04 15.25
CA ILE A 120 -28.15 -9.12 14.56
C ILE A 120 -26.86 -9.50 15.29
N ILE A 121 -26.26 -8.58 16.05
CA ILE A 121 -25.02 -8.84 16.79
C ILE A 121 -25.36 -8.96 18.29
N PRO A 122 -25.42 -10.19 18.85
CA PRO A 122 -25.64 -10.37 20.28
C PRO A 122 -24.49 -9.74 21.08
N ASN A 123 -24.79 -9.37 22.33
CA ASN A 123 -23.86 -8.68 23.24
C ASN A 123 -22.51 -9.38 23.32
#